data_AF-A0A7J6UD38-F1
#
_entry.id   AF-A0A7J6UD38-F1
#
_cell.length_a   1.000
_cell.length_b   1.000
_cell.length_c   1.000
_cell.angle_alpha   90.00
_cell.angle_beta   90.00
_cell.angle_gamma   90.00
#
_symmetry.space_group_name_H-M   'P 1'
#
loop_
_entity.id
_entity.type
_entity.pdbx_description
1 polymer ?
#
loop_
_entity_poly.entity_id
_entity_poly.type
_entity_poly.pdbx_seq_one_letter_code
_entity_poly.pdbx_strand_id
1 'polypeptide(L)'
;MSGFRRGFKHRWEDSRPQTSGSYSYEFGDHGGLIVMADATRRTSNVVFSWTEGADWYDFELDGEPFHVNNIITSDSAASTKFLIYGTRDYDNVLYHLDFSSILPRTCSGYWAPDAQSSDYKTWIPSAGLISGESCLLGRITSYVRRKPHAKCFNGEKFERPVFKNNCPCTFEDYHCALGFARTLGESECRPIDVDAVLTPEEMECTSSGAYFADAYRRVPGDTCEGGFVPPKAQVPCPSFSPLSRAALIACALIVVIILLLIGMNRAAAGPEGNGGLETLRYVKYATLTRAGRETEDYTSENEGELGDAPSLDQYCANVGRSKKGDDDVVHHNIASDSEESLDFDF
;
A
#
# COMPACT_ATOMS: atom_id res chain seq x y z
N MET A 1 10.26 -25.97 -9.99
CA MET A 1 10.18 -25.34 -11.33
C MET A 1 11.01 -24.08 -11.30
N SER A 2 12.24 -24.15 -11.79
CA SER A 2 13.01 -22.97 -12.18
C SER A 2 12.41 -22.43 -13.48
N GLY A 3 12.18 -21.12 -13.56
CA GLY A 3 11.58 -20.48 -14.73
C GLY A 3 12.32 -19.20 -15.07
N PHE A 4 12.73 -19.05 -16.33
CA PHE A 4 13.52 -17.90 -16.76
C PHE A 4 12.61 -16.81 -17.36
N ARG A 5 12.91 -15.54 -17.09
CA ARG A 5 12.03 -14.42 -17.48
C ARG A 5 12.65 -13.56 -18.57
N ARG A 6 12.00 -13.51 -19.75
CA ARG A 6 12.39 -12.61 -20.84
C ARG A 6 11.63 -11.29 -20.76
N GLY A 7 12.12 -10.37 -19.92
CA GLY A 7 11.54 -9.04 -19.69
C GLY A 7 10.71 -8.96 -18.40
N PHE A 8 10.16 -7.79 -18.12
CA PHE A 8 9.36 -7.57 -16.91
C PHE A 8 8.04 -8.36 -16.98
N LYS A 9 7.88 -9.35 -16.10
CA LYS A 9 6.64 -9.99 -15.60
C LYS A 9 5.62 -10.63 -16.57
N HIS A 10 5.60 -10.36 -17.88
CA HIS A 10 4.45 -10.69 -18.74
C HIS A 10 4.50 -12.03 -19.51
N ARG A 11 5.65 -12.72 -19.56
CA ARG A 11 5.73 -14.07 -20.14
C ARG A 11 6.65 -14.96 -19.31
N TRP A 12 6.16 -16.15 -19.00
CA TRP A 12 6.90 -17.22 -18.36
C TRP A 12 7.23 -18.28 -19.39
N GLU A 13 8.49 -18.68 -19.45
CA GLU A 13 8.99 -19.78 -20.26
C GLU A 13 9.85 -20.67 -19.35
N ASP A 14 9.66 -21.98 -19.48
CA ASP A 14 10.32 -22.97 -18.62
C ASP A 14 11.83 -23.00 -18.89
N SER A 15 12.67 -22.94 -17.86
CA SER A 15 14.12 -22.78 -18.04
C SER A 15 14.77 -24.14 -18.36
N ARG A 16 14.65 -24.57 -19.62
CA ARG A 16 14.95 -25.91 -20.15
C ARG A 16 13.97 -26.97 -19.57
N PRO A 17 13.22 -27.73 -20.39
CA PRO A 17 12.17 -28.67 -19.92
C PRO A 17 12.60 -29.88 -19.05
N GLN A 18 13.79 -29.86 -18.44
CA GLN A 18 14.40 -30.98 -17.71
C GLN A 18 15.17 -30.58 -16.44
N THR A 19 15.18 -29.31 -16.01
CA THR A 19 15.89 -28.84 -14.81
C THR A 19 15.11 -29.08 -13.51
N SER A 20 14.88 -30.35 -13.17
CA SER A 20 14.29 -30.74 -11.88
C SER A 20 15.31 -30.65 -10.74
N GLY A 21 15.48 -29.47 -10.16
CA GLY A 21 16.36 -29.24 -9.01
C GLY A 21 16.48 -27.77 -8.61
N SER A 22 17.29 -27.46 -7.58
CA SER A 22 17.76 -26.09 -7.32
C SER A 22 19.07 -25.85 -8.06
N TYR A 23 19.22 -24.66 -8.64
CA TYR A 23 20.39 -24.25 -9.43
C TYR A 23 20.92 -22.92 -8.92
N SER A 24 22.24 -22.82 -8.74
CA SER A 24 22.93 -21.53 -8.61
C SER A 24 23.14 -20.98 -10.02
N TYR A 25 22.84 -19.69 -10.23
CA TYR A 25 22.90 -19.04 -11.53
C TYR A 25 23.46 -17.62 -11.42
N GLU A 26 24.09 -17.14 -12.49
CA GLU A 26 24.64 -15.79 -12.58
C GLU A 26 24.54 -15.21 -14.01
N PHE A 27 24.52 -13.88 -14.11
CA PHE A 27 24.40 -13.13 -15.36
C PHE A 27 25.69 -12.44 -15.78
N GLY A 28 26.08 -12.63 -17.04
CA GLY A 28 27.15 -11.88 -17.68
C GLY A 28 26.67 -11.11 -18.92
N ASP A 29 27.57 -10.33 -19.51
CA ASP A 29 27.33 -9.52 -20.71
C ASP A 29 26.03 -8.68 -20.65
N HIS A 30 25.77 -8.04 -19.50
CA HIS A 30 24.57 -7.22 -19.25
C HIS A 30 23.24 -7.99 -19.34
N GLY A 31 23.27 -9.28 -18.97
CA GLY A 31 22.18 -10.25 -19.15
C GLY A 31 22.17 -10.94 -20.51
N GLY A 32 23.22 -10.75 -21.32
CA GLY A 32 23.42 -11.45 -22.60
C GLY A 32 23.83 -12.91 -22.44
N LEU A 33 24.45 -13.26 -21.31
CA LEU A 33 24.93 -14.60 -20.97
C LEU A 33 24.36 -15.01 -19.60
N ILE A 34 23.90 -16.26 -19.51
CA ILE A 34 23.41 -16.89 -18.28
C ILE A 34 24.25 -18.15 -18.05
N VAL A 35 24.76 -18.34 -16.85
CA VAL A 35 25.50 -19.56 -16.44
C VAL A 35 24.81 -20.15 -15.21
N MET A 36 24.62 -21.46 -15.16
CA MET A 36 24.00 -22.17 -14.04
C MET A 36 24.67 -23.51 -13.74
N ALA A 37 24.58 -23.99 -12.52
CA ALA A 37 24.97 -25.34 -12.12
C ALA A 37 24.02 -25.90 -11.05
N ASP A 38 23.89 -27.23 -10.97
CA ASP A 38 23.07 -27.89 -9.94
C ASP A 38 23.64 -27.58 -8.55
N ALA A 39 22.84 -26.92 -7.70
CA ALA A 39 23.21 -26.53 -6.34
C ALA A 39 22.77 -27.55 -5.28
N THR A 40 22.11 -28.63 -5.72
CA THR A 40 21.53 -29.67 -4.85
C THR A 40 22.40 -30.91 -4.80
N ARG A 41 23.02 -31.28 -5.93
CA ARG A 41 23.82 -32.52 -6.09
C ARG A 41 25.25 -32.18 -6.49
N ARG A 42 26.18 -33.11 -6.23
CA ARG A 42 27.54 -33.01 -6.78
C ARG A 42 27.47 -33.04 -8.30
N THR A 43 28.10 -32.09 -8.96
CA THR A 43 28.09 -31.94 -10.42
C THR A 43 29.47 -31.56 -10.96
N SER A 44 29.78 -32.06 -12.16
CA SER A 44 30.81 -31.52 -13.07
C SER A 44 30.17 -30.72 -14.21
N ASN A 45 28.85 -30.83 -14.40
CA ASN A 45 28.11 -30.16 -15.47
C ASN A 45 27.70 -28.74 -15.06
N VAL A 46 28.06 -27.79 -15.92
CA VAL A 46 27.62 -26.40 -15.94
C VAL A 46 26.78 -26.19 -17.20
N VAL A 47 25.65 -25.51 -17.09
CA VAL A 47 24.80 -25.17 -18.23
C VAL A 47 24.81 -23.67 -18.48
N PHE A 48 24.74 -23.26 -19.73
CA PHE A 48 24.75 -21.83 -20.07
C PHE A 48 23.89 -21.51 -21.29
N SER A 49 23.51 -20.24 -21.41
CA SER A 49 22.72 -19.71 -22.53
C SER A 49 23.20 -18.32 -22.91
N TRP A 50 23.51 -18.12 -24.19
CA TRP A 50 23.73 -16.79 -24.78
C TRP A 50 22.51 -16.26 -25.54
N THR A 51 21.37 -16.95 -25.51
CA THR A 51 20.13 -16.58 -26.23
C THR A 51 19.00 -16.20 -25.27
N GLU A 52 19.37 -15.67 -24.09
CA GLU A 52 18.46 -15.25 -23.01
C GLU A 52 17.56 -16.40 -22.48
N GLY A 53 18.09 -17.62 -22.48
CA GLY A 53 17.40 -18.84 -22.02
C GLY A 53 16.55 -19.53 -23.08
N ALA A 54 16.62 -19.13 -24.36
CA ALA A 54 15.92 -19.82 -25.45
C ALA A 54 16.54 -21.18 -25.76
N ASP A 55 17.87 -21.20 -25.87
CA ASP A 55 18.71 -22.35 -26.18
C ASP A 55 19.70 -22.53 -25.03
N TRP A 56 19.96 -23.78 -24.66
CA TRP A 56 20.84 -24.13 -23.54
C TRP A 56 21.93 -25.08 -24.02
N TYR A 57 23.13 -24.88 -23.49
CA TYR A 57 24.33 -25.62 -23.85
C TYR A 57 24.95 -26.19 -22.58
N ASP A 58 25.34 -27.47 -22.64
CA ASP A 58 26.04 -28.16 -21.56
C ASP A 58 27.56 -27.96 -21.71
N PHE A 59 28.24 -27.75 -20.60
CA PHE A 59 29.69 -27.66 -20.48
C PHE A 59 30.14 -28.54 -19.30
N GLU A 60 31.09 -29.44 -19.54
CA GLU A 60 31.61 -30.33 -18.50
C GLU A 60 32.95 -29.80 -17.97
N LEU A 61 33.05 -29.67 -16.66
CA LEU A 61 34.26 -29.26 -15.95
C LEU A 61 35.21 -30.46 -15.81
N ASP A 62 36.50 -30.20 -15.99
CA ASP A 62 37.54 -31.20 -15.79
C ASP A 62 37.64 -31.62 -14.31
N GLY A 63 37.46 -32.91 -14.04
CA GLY A 63 37.71 -33.54 -12.73
C GLY A 63 36.45 -34.04 -12.01
N GLU A 64 36.64 -34.48 -10.77
CA GLU A 64 35.57 -35.14 -9.99
C GLU A 64 34.45 -34.16 -9.57
N PRO A 65 33.16 -34.56 -9.66
CA PRO A 65 32.01 -33.76 -9.27
C PRO A 65 32.10 -33.20 -7.84
N PHE A 66 31.69 -31.95 -7.67
CA PHE A 66 31.76 -31.22 -6.40
C PHE A 66 30.42 -30.57 -6.07
N HIS A 67 30.19 -30.21 -4.81
CA HIS A 67 29.02 -29.42 -4.41
C HIS A 67 29.27 -27.95 -4.79
N VAL A 68 28.40 -27.38 -5.62
CA VAL A 68 28.46 -25.96 -5.97
C VAL A 68 27.84 -25.14 -4.85
N ASN A 69 28.59 -24.20 -4.29
CA ASN A 69 28.07 -23.25 -3.30
C ASN A 69 27.49 -22.03 -4.01
N ASN A 70 28.23 -21.42 -4.94
CA ASN A 70 27.74 -20.29 -5.72
C ASN A 70 28.50 -20.11 -7.05
N ILE A 71 27.91 -19.30 -7.93
CA ILE A 71 28.53 -18.74 -9.13
C ILE A 71 28.57 -17.22 -8.94
N ILE A 72 29.70 -16.58 -9.22
CA ILE A 72 29.86 -15.12 -9.12
C ILE A 72 30.56 -14.56 -10.37
N THR A 73 30.35 -13.27 -10.63
CA THR A 73 31.02 -12.51 -11.69
C THR A 73 31.37 -11.10 -11.19
N SER A 74 31.81 -10.21 -12.09
CA SER A 74 32.02 -8.78 -11.80
C SER A 74 30.74 -8.09 -11.34
N ASP A 75 30.81 -7.21 -10.33
CA ASP A 75 29.68 -6.47 -9.74
C ASP A 75 28.73 -5.79 -10.75
N SER A 76 29.23 -5.42 -11.93
CA SER A 76 28.45 -4.80 -13.01
C SER A 76 27.66 -5.77 -13.89
N ALA A 77 27.78 -7.09 -13.68
CA ALA A 77 27.27 -8.16 -14.54
C ALA A 77 27.66 -8.00 -16.03
N ALA A 78 28.74 -7.26 -16.31
CA ALA A 78 29.16 -6.89 -17.67
C ALA A 78 30.18 -7.87 -18.27
N SER A 79 30.92 -8.61 -17.43
CA SER A 79 31.92 -9.57 -17.89
C SER A 79 31.32 -10.83 -18.52
N THR A 80 32.15 -11.54 -19.27
CA THR A 80 31.88 -12.91 -19.77
C THR A 80 32.66 -13.96 -18.98
N LYS A 81 33.19 -13.57 -17.81
CA LYS A 81 34.01 -14.41 -16.93
C LYS A 81 33.31 -14.65 -15.61
N PHE A 82 33.42 -15.87 -15.10
CA PHE A 82 32.75 -16.31 -13.88
C PHE A 82 33.69 -17.12 -13.01
N LEU A 83 33.45 -17.07 -11.71
CA LEU A 83 34.04 -17.99 -10.74
C LEU A 83 32.93 -18.89 -10.21
N ILE A 84 33.10 -20.20 -10.35
CA ILE A 84 32.26 -21.20 -9.67
C ILE A 84 33.08 -21.76 -8.52
N TYR A 85 32.52 -21.77 -7.32
CA TYR A 85 33.19 -22.31 -6.15
C TYR A 85 32.28 -23.18 -5.29
N GLY A 86 32.90 -24.06 -4.52
CA GLY A 86 32.23 -24.90 -3.55
C GLY A 86 33.16 -25.94 -2.96
N THR A 87 32.63 -27.09 -2.56
CA THR A 87 33.39 -28.09 -1.79
C THR A 87 33.38 -29.48 -2.43
N ARG A 88 34.52 -30.16 -2.32
CA ARG A 88 34.68 -31.59 -2.65
C ARG A 88 35.25 -32.29 -1.43
N ASP A 89 34.37 -33.02 -0.74
CA ASP A 89 34.63 -33.67 0.54
C ASP A 89 35.11 -32.69 1.62
N TYR A 90 36.43 -32.49 1.77
CA TYR A 90 37.02 -31.52 2.72
C TYR A 90 37.76 -30.36 2.02
N ASP A 91 37.95 -30.42 0.70
CA ASP A 91 38.68 -29.43 -0.08
C ASP A 91 37.75 -28.35 -0.64
N ASN A 92 38.24 -27.11 -0.70
CA ASN A 92 37.60 -26.05 -1.45
C ASN A 92 38.01 -26.13 -2.93
N VAL A 93 37.03 -26.06 -3.83
CA VAL A 93 37.21 -26.12 -5.28
C VAL A 93 36.78 -24.80 -5.90
N LEU A 94 37.58 -24.29 -6.85
CA LEU A 94 37.36 -23.05 -7.58
C LEU A 94 37.65 -23.26 -9.06
N TYR A 95 36.69 -22.96 -9.92
CA TYR A 95 36.84 -22.92 -11.38
C TYR A 95 36.68 -21.49 -11.88
N HIS A 96 37.58 -21.05 -12.76
CA HIS A 96 37.46 -19.81 -13.51
C HIS A 96 37.00 -20.12 -14.94
N LEU A 97 35.81 -19.65 -15.30
CA LEU A 97 35.21 -19.84 -16.62
C LEU A 97 35.37 -18.56 -17.44
N ASP A 98 35.88 -18.68 -18.66
CA ASP A 98 36.04 -17.56 -19.59
C ASP A 98 35.28 -17.85 -20.88
N PHE A 99 34.11 -17.22 -21.05
CA PHE A 99 33.27 -17.38 -22.24
C PHE A 99 33.62 -16.41 -23.36
N SER A 100 34.66 -15.57 -23.22
CA SER A 100 34.97 -14.50 -24.18
C SER A 100 35.23 -14.98 -25.62
N SER A 101 35.64 -16.24 -25.79
CA SER A 101 35.97 -16.86 -27.09
C SER A 101 34.80 -17.59 -27.77
N ILE A 102 33.66 -17.77 -27.09
CA ILE A 102 32.57 -18.64 -27.61
C ILE A 102 31.74 -17.99 -28.71
N LEU A 103 31.70 -16.65 -28.78
CA LEU A 103 31.06 -15.90 -29.84
C LEU A 103 32.12 -15.14 -30.65
N PRO A 104 32.00 -15.09 -31.99
CA PRO A 104 33.10 -14.67 -32.87
C PRO A 104 33.36 -13.16 -32.89
N ARG A 105 32.50 -12.33 -32.28
CA ARG A 105 32.58 -10.86 -32.34
C ARG A 105 31.76 -10.16 -31.27
N THR A 106 32.07 -8.88 -31.07
CA THR A 106 31.23 -7.90 -30.38
C THR A 106 30.00 -7.53 -31.22
N CYS A 107 28.91 -7.14 -30.56
CA CYS A 107 27.69 -6.66 -31.19
C CYS A 107 27.85 -5.24 -31.77
N SER A 108 27.06 -4.91 -32.80
CA SER A 108 27.13 -3.62 -33.49
C SER A 108 25.74 -3.09 -33.87
N GLY A 109 25.65 -1.80 -34.19
CA GLY A 109 24.41 -1.14 -34.61
C GLY A 109 23.50 -0.67 -33.48
N TYR A 110 24.00 -0.51 -32.24
CA TYR A 110 23.18 -0.04 -31.11
C TYR A 110 22.58 1.37 -31.30
N TRP A 111 23.20 2.19 -32.16
CA TRP A 111 22.74 3.53 -32.54
C TRP A 111 21.56 3.52 -33.53
N ALA A 112 21.33 2.38 -34.18
CA ALA A 112 20.23 2.15 -35.11
C ALA A 112 19.59 0.79 -34.78
N PRO A 113 18.92 0.66 -33.63
CA PRO A 113 18.19 -0.56 -33.29
C PRO A 113 17.13 -0.87 -34.36
N ASP A 114 16.74 -2.14 -34.44
CA ASP A 114 15.74 -2.67 -35.38
C ASP A 114 16.16 -2.67 -36.87
N ALA A 115 17.22 -1.95 -37.25
CA ALA A 115 17.85 -2.09 -38.57
C ALA A 115 18.24 -3.56 -38.85
N GLN A 116 18.17 -3.97 -40.12
CA GLN A 116 18.46 -5.36 -40.53
C GLN A 116 19.91 -5.76 -40.23
N SER A 117 20.85 -4.83 -40.33
CA SER A 117 22.28 -5.01 -40.01
C SER A 117 22.62 -4.82 -38.52
N SER A 118 21.67 -4.41 -37.68
CA SER A 118 21.89 -4.20 -36.25
C SER A 118 21.68 -5.48 -35.46
N ASP A 119 22.57 -5.75 -34.50
CA ASP A 119 22.38 -6.81 -33.50
C ASP A 119 21.35 -6.46 -32.43
N TYR A 120 20.84 -5.22 -32.44
CA TYR A 120 19.96 -4.67 -31.42
C TYR A 120 18.54 -4.44 -31.93
N LYS A 121 17.59 -4.49 -31.00
CA LYS A 121 16.18 -4.13 -31.19
C LYS A 121 15.74 -3.11 -30.15
N THR A 122 14.75 -2.30 -30.47
CA THR A 122 14.07 -1.48 -29.47
C THR A 122 13.16 -2.39 -28.64
N TRP A 123 13.19 -2.22 -27.32
CA TRP A 123 12.30 -2.91 -26.41
C TRP A 123 11.68 -1.92 -25.43
N ILE A 124 10.35 -1.99 -25.29
CA ILE A 124 9.56 -1.14 -24.41
C ILE A 124 8.86 -2.07 -23.40
N PRO A 125 8.90 -1.81 -22.09
CA PRO A 125 8.10 -2.52 -21.11
C PRO A 125 6.63 -2.11 -21.29
N SER A 126 5.82 -3.01 -21.85
CA SER A 126 4.36 -2.87 -21.79
C SER A 126 3.84 -3.50 -20.50
N ALA A 127 2.88 -2.87 -19.83
CA ALA A 127 2.33 -3.34 -18.55
C ALA A 127 1.40 -4.57 -18.66
N GLY A 128 1.39 -5.27 -19.81
CA GLY A 128 0.47 -6.38 -20.10
C GLY A 128 -0.99 -5.98 -20.30
N LEU A 129 -1.31 -4.68 -20.30
CA LEU A 129 -2.64 -4.16 -20.58
C LEU A 129 -2.99 -4.31 -22.07
N ILE A 130 -4.23 -4.69 -22.34
CA ILE A 130 -4.78 -4.99 -23.67
C ILE A 130 -4.82 -3.73 -24.57
N SER A 131 -4.79 -2.53 -23.99
CA SER A 131 -4.81 -1.23 -24.68
C SER A 131 -3.53 -0.86 -25.43
N GLY A 132 -2.41 -1.55 -25.19
CA GLY A 132 -1.12 -1.20 -25.80
C GLY A 132 -0.45 0.05 -25.23
N GLU A 133 -1.01 0.62 -24.16
CA GLU A 133 -0.44 1.77 -23.46
C GLU A 133 0.89 1.37 -22.81
N SER A 134 1.96 1.96 -23.32
CA SER A 134 3.34 1.74 -22.85
C SER A 134 3.79 2.79 -21.84
N CYS A 135 2.84 3.58 -21.31
CA CYS A 135 3.10 4.57 -20.29
C CYS A 135 3.09 3.89 -18.92
N LEU A 136 4.19 4.00 -18.19
CA LEU A 136 4.34 3.43 -16.84
C LEU A 136 4.98 4.48 -15.94
N LEU A 137 4.28 4.86 -14.86
CA LEU A 137 4.69 5.97 -13.98
C LEU A 137 4.91 7.27 -14.78
N GLY A 138 3.89 7.66 -15.54
CA GLY A 138 3.86 8.90 -16.31
C GLY A 138 4.85 9.00 -17.47
N ARG A 139 5.53 7.91 -17.87
CA ARG A 139 6.48 7.94 -18.99
C ARG A 139 6.53 6.65 -19.80
N ILE A 140 6.85 6.77 -21.08
CA ILE A 140 7.30 5.68 -21.94
C ILE A 140 8.82 5.61 -21.85
N THR A 141 9.36 4.45 -21.46
CA THR A 141 10.81 4.20 -21.44
C THR A 141 11.17 3.12 -22.46
N SER A 142 12.00 3.44 -23.46
CA SER A 142 12.51 2.44 -24.40
C SER A 142 13.98 2.12 -24.15
N TYR A 143 14.32 0.85 -24.32
CA TYR A 143 15.65 0.29 -24.10
C TYR A 143 16.19 -0.32 -25.38
N VAL A 144 17.47 -0.10 -25.67
CA VAL A 144 18.17 -0.84 -26.72
C VAL A 144 18.60 -2.19 -26.16
N ARG A 145 18.10 -3.30 -26.72
CA ARG A 145 18.35 -4.67 -26.26
C ARG A 145 18.92 -5.52 -27.39
N ARG A 146 19.91 -6.37 -27.09
CA ARG A 146 20.45 -7.34 -28.06
C ARG A 146 19.33 -8.28 -28.54
N LYS A 147 19.32 -8.61 -29.84
CA LYS A 147 18.40 -9.60 -30.42
C LYS A 147 18.80 -11.00 -29.88
N PRO A 148 17.87 -11.85 -29.40
CA PRO A 148 18.22 -13.14 -28.78
C PRO A 148 19.06 -14.07 -29.69
N HIS A 149 18.88 -13.98 -31.00
CA HIS A 149 19.60 -14.78 -31.99
C HIS A 149 20.89 -14.12 -32.53
N ALA A 150 21.26 -12.94 -32.03
CA ALA A 150 22.51 -12.28 -32.42
C ALA A 150 23.71 -13.01 -31.79
N LYS A 151 24.56 -13.60 -32.64
CA LYS A 151 25.75 -14.36 -32.23
C LYS A 151 26.94 -13.43 -31.91
N CYS A 152 26.74 -12.59 -30.90
CA CYS A 152 27.72 -11.63 -30.40
C CYS A 152 27.48 -11.29 -28.91
N PHE A 153 28.50 -10.75 -28.26
CA PHE A 153 28.43 -10.14 -26.92
C PHE A 153 28.38 -8.61 -27.00
N ASN A 154 27.72 -7.95 -26.05
CA ASN A 154 27.71 -6.50 -25.92
C ASN A 154 29.11 -5.95 -25.59
N GLY A 155 29.83 -6.63 -24.69
CA GLY A 155 31.15 -6.24 -24.21
C GLY A 155 31.12 -5.38 -22.94
N GLU A 156 32.18 -5.47 -22.13
CA GLU A 156 32.23 -4.96 -20.76
C GLU A 156 31.99 -3.44 -20.62
N LYS A 157 32.29 -2.67 -21.66
CA LYS A 157 32.13 -1.21 -21.70
C LYS A 157 30.83 -0.74 -22.38
N PHE A 158 29.88 -1.64 -22.62
CA PHE A 158 28.62 -1.30 -23.26
C PHE A 158 27.68 -0.57 -22.29
N GLU A 159 27.51 0.74 -22.48
CA GLU A 159 26.45 1.51 -21.84
C GLU A 159 25.18 1.42 -22.68
N ARG A 160 24.11 0.86 -22.10
CA ARG A 160 22.82 0.68 -22.78
C ARG A 160 22.11 2.01 -23.01
N PRO A 161 21.83 2.43 -24.26
CA PRO A 161 20.97 3.59 -24.50
C PRO A 161 19.55 3.35 -23.96
N VAL A 162 19.04 4.35 -23.25
CA VAL A 162 17.68 4.40 -22.70
C VAL A 162 17.05 5.73 -23.08
N PHE A 163 15.89 5.68 -23.75
CA PHE A 163 15.12 6.87 -24.11
C PHE A 163 13.88 6.96 -23.22
N LYS A 164 13.54 8.17 -22.77
CA LYS A 164 12.41 8.43 -21.87
C LYS A 164 11.59 9.59 -22.42
N ASN A 165 10.30 9.39 -22.58
CA ASN A 165 9.34 10.42 -22.99
C ASN A 165 8.18 10.46 -21.98
N ASN A 166 7.90 11.62 -21.41
CA ASN A 166 6.79 11.78 -20.46
C ASN A 166 5.44 11.76 -21.20
N CYS A 167 4.41 11.22 -20.53
CA CYS A 167 3.04 11.14 -21.03
C CYS A 167 2.18 12.26 -20.43
N PRO A 168 1.02 12.58 -21.04
CA PRO A 168 -0.04 13.29 -20.36
C PRO A 168 -0.47 12.55 -19.08
N CYS A 169 -0.69 13.26 -17.97
CA CYS A 169 -1.24 12.66 -16.77
C CYS A 169 -2.67 12.14 -17.01
N THR A 170 -2.99 11.03 -16.36
CA THR A 170 -4.29 10.36 -16.35
C THR A 170 -4.83 10.29 -14.91
N PHE A 171 -5.99 9.66 -14.72
CA PHE A 171 -6.51 9.38 -13.37
C PHE A 171 -5.67 8.32 -12.62
N GLU A 172 -4.97 7.43 -13.32
CA GLU A 172 -4.22 6.33 -12.71
C GLU A 172 -2.87 6.76 -12.14
N ASP A 173 -2.30 7.86 -12.63
CA ASP A 173 -1.05 8.48 -12.13
C ASP A 173 -1.25 9.20 -10.78
N TYR A 174 -2.45 9.14 -10.20
CA TYR A 174 -2.84 9.73 -8.91
C TYR A 174 -3.43 8.70 -7.95
N HIS A 175 -3.00 8.77 -6.68
CA HIS A 175 -3.62 8.07 -5.57
C HIS A 175 -4.12 9.05 -4.50
N CYS A 176 -4.89 8.56 -3.52
CA CYS A 176 -5.45 9.45 -2.50
C CYS A 176 -4.36 10.14 -1.67
N ALA A 177 -4.62 11.41 -1.34
CA ALA A 177 -3.82 12.17 -0.40
C ALA A 177 -4.01 11.66 1.04
N LEU A 178 -3.18 12.15 1.96
CA LEU A 178 -3.31 11.83 3.38
C LEU A 178 -4.69 12.28 3.90
N GLY A 179 -5.36 11.44 4.69
CA GLY A 179 -6.73 11.68 5.16
C GLY A 179 -7.84 11.28 4.17
N PHE A 180 -7.51 10.85 2.95
CA PHE A 180 -8.49 10.40 1.94
C PHE A 180 -8.33 8.92 1.57
N ALA A 181 -9.44 8.24 1.28
CA ALA A 181 -9.46 6.89 0.70
C ALA A 181 -10.58 6.71 -0.33
N ARG A 182 -10.46 5.68 -1.17
CA ARG A 182 -11.54 5.16 -2.01
C ARG A 182 -12.37 4.17 -1.19
N THR A 183 -13.69 4.25 -1.26
CA THR A 183 -14.54 3.20 -0.69
C THR A 183 -14.63 2.00 -1.65
N LEU A 184 -15.07 0.83 -1.17
CA LEU A 184 -15.17 -0.37 -2.01
C LEU A 184 -16.19 -0.17 -3.13
N GLY A 185 -15.71 -0.21 -4.37
CA GLY A 185 -16.53 -0.01 -5.58
C GLY A 185 -16.58 1.43 -6.09
N GLU A 186 -16.00 2.40 -5.37
CA GLU A 186 -15.86 3.78 -5.84
C GLU A 186 -14.44 4.06 -6.35
N SER A 187 -14.34 4.83 -7.43
CA SER A 187 -13.05 5.32 -7.93
C SER A 187 -12.56 6.57 -7.19
N GLU A 188 -13.47 7.38 -6.63
CA GLU A 188 -13.15 8.69 -6.07
C GLU A 188 -12.55 8.62 -4.66
N CYS A 189 -11.57 9.48 -4.39
CA CYS A 189 -10.99 9.66 -3.06
C CYS A 189 -11.89 10.59 -2.21
N ARG A 190 -12.37 10.10 -1.06
CA ARG A 190 -13.19 10.84 -0.09
C ARG A 190 -12.48 10.94 1.26
N PRO A 191 -12.75 11.98 2.07
CA PRO A 191 -12.16 12.11 3.40
C PRO A 191 -12.60 10.94 4.29
N ILE A 192 -11.65 10.33 5.00
CA ILE A 192 -11.89 9.22 5.95
C ILE A 192 -12.35 9.77 7.29
N ASP A 193 -11.62 10.78 7.76
CA ASP A 193 -11.84 11.51 9.00
C ASP A 193 -11.60 12.99 8.71
N VAL A 194 -12.59 13.82 9.04
CA VAL A 194 -12.58 15.26 8.80
C VAL A 194 -11.52 15.96 9.65
N ASP A 195 -11.30 15.47 10.86
CA ASP A 195 -10.34 16.03 11.81
C ASP A 195 -8.88 15.59 11.49
N ALA A 196 -8.69 14.67 10.53
CA ALA A 196 -7.38 14.18 10.08
C ALA A 196 -6.89 14.79 8.74
N VAL A 197 -7.73 15.55 8.03
CA VAL A 197 -7.36 16.23 6.78
C VAL A 197 -6.72 17.59 7.11
N LEU A 198 -5.48 17.57 7.60
CA LEU A 198 -4.78 18.80 7.96
C LEU A 198 -4.34 19.59 6.71
N THR A 199 -4.76 20.86 6.59
CA THR A 199 -4.35 21.77 5.50
C THR A 199 -4.19 23.22 5.98
N PRO A 200 -3.31 24.03 5.36
CA PRO A 200 -3.15 25.43 5.75
C PRO A 200 -4.43 26.29 5.65
N GLU A 201 -5.41 25.88 4.84
CA GLU A 201 -6.72 26.55 4.70
C GLU A 201 -7.62 26.39 5.95
N GLU A 202 -7.31 25.43 6.85
CA GLU A 202 -8.07 25.22 8.10
C GLU A 202 -8.07 26.45 9.02
N MET A 203 -7.05 27.31 8.94
CA MET A 203 -6.91 28.50 9.78
C MET A 203 -8.04 29.55 9.59
N GLU A 204 -8.82 29.46 8.50
CA GLU A 204 -9.96 30.35 8.23
C GLU A 204 -11.33 29.62 8.26
N CYS A 205 -11.34 28.32 8.59
CA CYS A 205 -12.56 27.51 8.64
C CYS A 205 -13.45 27.87 9.85
N THR A 206 -14.77 27.69 9.72
CA THR A 206 -15.73 27.86 10.83
C THR A 206 -16.67 26.67 10.94
N SER A 207 -17.23 26.42 12.12
CA SER A 207 -17.99 25.19 12.46
C SER A 207 -19.23 24.87 11.62
N SER A 208 -19.57 25.71 10.63
CA SER A 208 -20.69 25.52 9.69
C SER A 208 -20.25 25.67 8.22
N GLY A 209 -18.94 25.63 7.95
CA GLY A 209 -18.34 25.81 6.64
C GLY A 209 -17.77 24.53 6.03
N ALA A 210 -17.22 24.68 4.83
CA ALA A 210 -16.43 23.67 4.15
C ALA A 210 -15.34 24.37 3.31
N TYR A 211 -14.21 23.70 3.12
CA TYR A 211 -13.06 24.19 2.37
C TYR A 211 -12.66 23.19 1.26
N PHE A 212 -11.68 23.53 0.42
CA PHE A 212 -11.33 22.75 -0.78
C PHE A 212 -9.93 22.16 -0.67
N ALA A 213 -9.85 20.89 -0.26
CA ALA A 213 -8.61 20.17 -0.06
C ALA A 213 -8.18 19.36 -1.30
N ASP A 214 -6.89 19.13 -1.47
CA ASP A 214 -6.33 18.27 -2.51
C ASP A 214 -6.49 16.79 -2.11
N ALA A 215 -7.60 16.16 -2.53
CA ALA A 215 -7.90 14.76 -2.19
C ALA A 215 -6.99 13.71 -2.87
N TYR A 216 -6.18 14.15 -3.84
CA TYR A 216 -5.33 13.32 -4.67
C TYR A 216 -3.91 13.87 -4.67
N ARG A 217 -2.93 12.96 -4.68
CA ARG A 217 -1.51 13.28 -4.90
C ARG A 217 -0.96 12.37 -6.00
N ARG A 218 0.11 12.81 -6.67
CA ARG A 218 0.78 12.01 -7.70
C ARG A 218 1.40 10.75 -7.09
N VAL A 219 1.37 9.65 -7.83
CA VAL A 219 2.04 8.40 -7.45
C VAL A 219 3.56 8.65 -7.33
N PRO A 220 4.23 8.18 -6.25
CA PRO A 220 5.67 8.36 -6.11
C PRO A 220 6.47 7.77 -7.27
N GLY A 221 7.39 8.55 -7.84
CA GLY A 221 8.20 8.16 -9.01
C GLY A 221 7.54 8.44 -10.37
N ASP A 222 6.30 8.89 -10.39
CA ASP A 222 5.60 9.34 -11.60
C ASP A 222 6.17 10.65 -12.15
N THR A 223 6.32 10.75 -13.47
CA THR A 223 6.77 11.98 -14.15
C THR A 223 5.87 12.42 -15.30
N CYS A 224 4.55 12.21 -15.19
CA CYS A 224 3.58 12.72 -16.17
C CYS A 224 3.56 14.26 -16.25
N GLU A 225 3.28 14.79 -17.44
CA GLU A 225 3.29 16.22 -17.76
C GLU A 225 1.99 16.64 -18.46
N GLY A 226 1.31 17.67 -17.92
CA GLY A 226 0.01 18.11 -18.43
C GLY A 226 -1.08 17.04 -18.28
N GLY A 227 -2.13 17.11 -19.09
CA GLY A 227 -3.23 16.13 -19.05
C GLY A 227 -4.21 16.38 -17.90
N PHE A 228 -4.63 15.30 -17.24
CA PHE A 228 -5.58 15.32 -16.13
C PHE A 228 -5.01 16.03 -14.90
N VAL A 229 -5.81 16.94 -14.34
CA VAL A 229 -5.57 17.55 -13.03
C VAL A 229 -6.75 17.16 -12.14
N PRO A 230 -6.53 16.49 -11.00
CA PRO A 230 -7.63 16.10 -10.12
C PRO A 230 -8.33 17.34 -9.54
N PRO A 231 -9.66 17.33 -9.41
CA PRO A 231 -10.37 18.40 -8.74
C PRO A 231 -10.08 18.39 -7.23
N LYS A 232 -10.06 19.58 -6.61
CA LYS A 232 -10.11 19.70 -5.15
C LYS A 232 -11.44 19.14 -4.63
N ALA A 233 -11.40 18.37 -3.54
CA ALA A 233 -12.58 17.87 -2.87
C ALA A 233 -13.08 18.88 -1.82
N GLN A 234 -14.39 19.00 -1.69
CA GLN A 234 -14.99 19.74 -0.60
C GLN A 234 -14.93 18.93 0.69
N VAL A 235 -14.32 19.49 1.74
CA VAL A 235 -14.21 18.87 3.07
C VAL A 235 -14.91 19.78 4.08
N PRO A 236 -15.81 19.28 4.94
CA PRO A 236 -16.42 20.09 5.99
C PRO A 236 -15.35 20.59 6.98
N CYS A 237 -15.59 21.71 7.66
CA CYS A 237 -14.65 22.18 8.67
C CYS A 237 -14.59 21.20 9.87
N PRO A 238 -13.41 20.98 10.48
CA PRO A 238 -13.25 20.13 11.67
C PRO A 238 -14.14 20.53 12.84
N SER A 239 -14.46 19.58 13.72
CA SER A 239 -15.42 19.79 14.82
C SER A 239 -14.97 20.82 15.85
N PHE A 240 -13.65 21.04 15.96
CA PHE A 240 -13.02 22.02 16.85
C PHE A 240 -12.86 23.43 16.24
N SER A 241 -13.31 23.64 15.00
CA SER A 241 -13.22 24.94 14.32
C SER A 241 -14.10 26.01 15.00
N PRO A 242 -13.70 27.30 14.96
CA PRO A 242 -14.42 28.36 15.65
C PRO A 242 -15.85 28.53 15.15
N LEU A 243 -16.78 28.84 16.06
CA LEU A 243 -18.15 29.20 15.71
C LEU A 243 -18.17 30.37 14.73
N SER A 244 -19.00 30.28 13.69
CA SER A 244 -19.16 31.38 12.74
C SER A 244 -19.66 32.65 13.43
N ARG A 245 -19.31 33.83 12.89
CA ARG A 245 -19.73 35.12 13.48
C ARG A 245 -21.24 35.23 13.64
N ALA A 246 -22.01 34.64 12.71
CA ALA A 246 -23.47 34.57 12.80
C ALA A 246 -23.95 33.69 13.97
N ALA A 247 -23.31 32.53 14.21
CA ALA A 247 -23.61 31.68 15.36
C ALA A 247 -23.26 32.39 16.68
N LEU A 248 -22.11 33.06 16.77
CA LEU A 248 -21.73 33.85 17.95
C LEU A 248 -22.72 34.97 18.25
N ILE A 249 -23.19 35.70 17.23
CA ILE A 249 -24.21 36.74 17.37
C ILE A 249 -25.55 36.13 17.81
N ALA A 250 -25.96 35.00 17.24
CA ALA A 250 -27.21 34.31 17.63
C ALA A 250 -27.16 33.83 19.08
N CYS A 251 -26.05 33.21 19.52
CA CYS A 251 -25.85 32.82 20.91
C CYS A 251 -25.89 34.03 21.86
N ALA A 252 -25.25 35.14 21.51
CA ALA A 252 -25.29 36.37 22.30
C ALA A 252 -26.72 36.94 22.42
N LEU A 253 -27.48 36.96 21.32
CA LEU A 253 -28.89 37.40 21.34
C LEU A 253 -29.77 36.48 22.20
N ILE A 254 -29.60 35.16 22.13
CA ILE A 254 -30.32 34.19 22.97
C ILE A 254 -30.00 34.43 24.46
N VAL A 255 -28.73 34.64 24.82
CA VAL A 255 -28.34 34.96 26.20
C VAL A 255 -28.97 36.27 26.68
N VAL A 256 -28.98 37.32 25.85
CA VAL A 256 -29.65 38.59 26.18
C VAL A 256 -31.15 38.40 26.39
N ILE A 257 -31.83 37.63 25.54
CA ILE A 257 -33.27 37.33 25.69
C ILE A 257 -33.53 36.55 26.98
N ILE A 258 -32.71 35.54 27.31
CA ILE A 258 -32.84 34.78 28.57
C ILE A 258 -32.64 35.70 29.79
N LEU A 259 -31.64 36.58 29.77
CA LEU A 259 -31.41 37.55 30.85
C LEU A 259 -32.57 38.55 31.00
N LEU A 260 -33.18 39.00 29.89
CA LEU A 260 -34.38 39.84 29.92
C LEU A 260 -35.59 39.10 30.50
N LEU A 261 -35.82 37.84 30.11
CA LEU A 261 -36.92 37.03 30.64
C LEU A 261 -36.75 36.73 32.15
N ILE A 262 -35.51 36.43 32.59
CA ILE A 262 -35.19 36.27 34.02
C ILE A 262 -35.39 37.60 34.76
N GLY A 263 -34.96 38.72 34.18
CA GLY A 263 -35.17 40.06 34.73
C GLY A 263 -36.65 40.42 34.87
N MET A 264 -37.47 40.14 33.86
CA MET A 264 -38.92 40.34 33.91
C MET A 264 -39.60 39.46 34.95
N ASN A 265 -39.22 38.18 35.05
CA ASN A 265 -39.75 37.28 36.10
C ASN A 265 -39.35 37.75 37.50
N ARG A 266 -38.13 38.27 37.70
CA ARG A 266 -37.70 38.86 38.97
C ARG A 266 -38.31 40.23 39.26
N ALA A 267 -38.72 40.99 38.25
CA ALA A 267 -39.45 42.24 38.43
C ALA A 267 -40.94 42.01 38.72
N ALA A 268 -41.53 40.91 38.20
CA ALA A 268 -42.88 40.48 38.53
C ALA A 268 -42.98 39.87 39.95
N ALA A 269 -41.89 39.29 40.47
CA ALA A 269 -41.75 38.88 41.85
C ALA A 269 -41.28 40.07 42.72
N GLY A 270 -42.24 40.82 43.28
CA GLY A 270 -41.95 41.92 44.23
C GLY A 270 -41.23 41.43 45.50
N PRO A 271 -40.72 42.36 46.36
CA PRO A 271 -39.79 42.03 47.44
C PRO A 271 -40.29 41.06 48.52
N GLU A 272 -41.60 40.85 48.63
CA GLU A 272 -42.21 39.83 49.49
C GLU A 272 -43.32 39.11 48.71
N GLY A 273 -43.13 37.82 48.45
CA GLY A 273 -44.10 37.00 47.72
C GLY A 273 -43.56 35.60 47.43
N ASN A 274 -43.92 34.63 48.27
CA ASN A 274 -43.65 33.21 47.98
C ASN A 274 -44.28 32.85 46.63
N GLY A 275 -43.44 32.44 45.67
CA GLY A 275 -43.85 31.80 44.42
C GLY A 275 -44.37 30.37 44.65
N GLY A 276 -45.30 30.20 45.59
CA GLY A 276 -45.98 28.95 45.87
C GLY A 276 -47.06 28.67 44.82
N LEU A 277 -47.25 27.39 44.52
CA LEU A 277 -48.16 26.87 43.50
C LEU A 277 -49.66 26.96 43.92
N GLU A 278 -50.17 28.17 44.13
CA GLU A 278 -51.55 28.45 44.57
C GLU A 278 -52.51 28.76 43.39
N THR A 279 -52.58 27.87 42.40
CA THR A 279 -53.52 27.97 41.26
C THR A 279 -54.49 26.78 41.13
N LEU A 280 -54.61 25.95 42.18
CA LEU A 280 -55.56 24.81 42.22
C LEU A 280 -56.71 24.97 43.22
N ARG A 281 -56.92 26.19 43.76
CA ARG A 281 -57.98 26.45 44.76
C ARG A 281 -59.37 26.77 44.15
N TYR A 282 -59.57 26.52 42.85
CA TYR A 282 -60.86 26.74 42.17
C TYR A 282 -61.26 25.63 41.18
N VAL A 283 -61.01 24.36 41.53
CA VAL A 283 -61.66 23.21 40.88
C VAL A 283 -62.74 22.67 41.83
N LYS A 284 -64.00 22.69 41.40
CA LYS A 284 -65.09 22.00 42.11
C LYS A 284 -64.94 20.50 41.93
N TYR A 285 -64.45 19.80 42.94
CA TYR A 285 -64.47 18.35 42.97
C TYR A 285 -65.92 17.84 43.09
N ALA A 286 -66.36 17.02 42.14
CA ALA A 286 -67.57 16.22 42.33
C ALA A 286 -67.25 15.06 43.28
N THR A 287 -67.99 14.92 44.37
CA THR A 287 -67.83 13.81 45.31
C THR A 287 -68.36 12.51 44.69
N LEU A 288 -67.46 11.63 44.24
CA LEU A 288 -67.79 10.23 44.02
C LEU A 288 -67.51 9.44 45.30
N THR A 289 -68.56 8.82 45.84
CA THR A 289 -68.48 7.96 47.01
C THR A 289 -67.77 6.64 46.71
N ARG A 290 -67.11 6.11 47.75
CA ARG A 290 -66.12 5.03 47.73
C ARG A 290 -66.70 3.62 47.70
N ALA A 291 -66.08 2.74 46.88
CA ALA A 291 -65.82 1.31 47.14
C ALA A 291 -64.96 0.73 45.99
N GLY A 292 -63.87 -0.02 46.13
CA GLY A 292 -62.87 -0.29 47.19
C GLY A 292 -61.51 -0.50 46.45
N ARG A 293 -60.38 -0.96 46.98
CA ARG A 293 -59.99 -1.66 48.22
C ARG A 293 -58.44 -1.70 48.27
N GLU A 294 -57.83 -1.46 49.44
CA GLU A 294 -56.55 -1.96 50.03
C GLU A 294 -55.36 -2.40 49.12
N THR A 295 -54.06 -2.15 49.40
CA THR A 295 -53.32 -1.44 50.49
C THR A 295 -51.83 -1.23 50.05
N GLU A 296 -51.13 -0.28 50.68
CA GLU A 296 -49.71 0.09 50.46
C GLU A 296 -48.72 -0.62 51.44
N ASP A 297 -47.49 -0.07 51.55
CA ASP A 297 -46.50 -0.06 52.67
C ASP A 297 -45.24 -0.98 52.64
N TYR A 298 -44.02 -0.57 53.08
CA TYR A 298 -43.45 0.76 53.48
C TYR A 298 -41.89 0.79 53.60
N THR A 299 -41.29 1.94 53.99
CA THR A 299 -39.94 2.18 54.64
C THR A 299 -38.63 1.86 53.86
N SER A 300 -37.45 2.48 54.11
CA SER A 300 -37.03 3.72 54.85
C SER A 300 -35.57 4.15 54.56
N GLU A 301 -35.22 5.36 55.05
CA GLU A 301 -33.93 5.94 55.55
C GLU A 301 -32.71 5.00 55.77
N ASN A 302 -31.41 5.38 55.56
CA ASN A 302 -30.67 6.42 56.32
C ASN A 302 -29.26 6.83 55.76
N GLU A 303 -28.82 8.07 56.07
CA GLU A 303 -27.48 8.71 56.26
C GLU A 303 -26.12 8.23 55.64
N GLY A 304 -25.21 9.19 55.32
CA GLY A 304 -23.73 9.04 55.50
C GLY A 304 -22.75 9.55 54.41
N GLU A 305 -21.80 10.44 54.76
CA GLU A 305 -20.89 11.27 53.91
C GLU A 305 -19.79 10.63 53.00
N LEU A 306 -19.65 11.21 51.79
CA LEU A 306 -18.48 11.81 51.10
C LEU A 306 -17.00 11.37 51.34
N GLY A 307 -16.20 11.17 50.27
CA GLY A 307 -14.72 11.29 50.31
C GLY A 307 -13.88 10.70 49.14
N ASP A 308 -13.50 11.56 48.17
CA ASP A 308 -12.32 11.55 47.25
C ASP A 308 -11.90 10.36 46.34
N ALA A 309 -11.08 10.70 45.33
CA ALA A 309 -10.84 9.98 44.04
C ALA A 309 -9.68 8.96 44.03
N PRO A 310 -9.54 8.11 42.98
CA PRO A 310 -8.77 8.54 41.79
C PRO A 310 -9.25 7.95 40.43
N SER A 311 -8.55 8.32 39.35
CA SER A 311 -8.71 7.84 37.97
C SER A 311 -7.95 6.54 37.64
N LEU A 312 -8.43 5.74 36.67
CA LEU A 312 -7.61 5.28 35.54
C LEU A 312 -8.43 4.68 34.37
N ASP A 313 -7.75 4.61 33.23
CA ASP A 313 -8.01 4.07 31.89
C ASP A 313 -9.10 3.01 31.57
N GLN A 314 -9.47 3.05 30.27
CA GLN A 314 -9.74 1.94 29.33
C GLN A 314 -10.35 0.63 29.87
N TYR A 315 -11.45 0.17 29.25
CA TYR A 315 -11.34 -0.82 28.16
C TYR A 315 -12.65 -0.98 27.37
N CYS A 316 -12.52 -1.50 26.15
CA CYS A 316 -13.60 -1.72 25.19
C CYS A 316 -14.64 -2.77 25.64
N ALA A 317 -15.90 -2.64 25.21
CA ALA A 317 -16.54 -3.56 24.25
C ALA A 317 -18.08 -3.40 24.15
N ASN A 318 -18.56 -3.21 22.93
CA ASN A 318 -19.77 -3.75 22.26
C ASN A 318 -20.96 -4.20 23.15
N VAL A 319 -22.16 -3.62 22.99
CA VAL A 319 -23.07 -3.81 21.82
C VAL A 319 -23.40 -5.28 21.53
N GLY A 320 -24.70 -5.58 21.41
CA GLY A 320 -25.14 -6.63 20.47
C GLY A 320 -25.45 -8.02 21.04
N ARG A 321 -26.32 -8.11 22.05
CA ARG A 321 -26.93 -9.40 22.44
C ARG A 321 -28.03 -9.81 21.45
N SER A 322 -27.82 -10.86 20.65
CA SER A 322 -28.95 -11.59 20.03
C SER A 322 -28.69 -13.10 19.92
N LYS A 323 -29.79 -13.86 19.95
CA LYS A 323 -29.88 -15.34 20.02
C LYS A 323 -29.45 -15.94 18.66
N LYS A 324 -28.60 -16.97 18.62
CA LYS A 324 -28.82 -18.39 18.99
C LYS A 324 -29.90 -19.10 18.15
N GLY A 325 -29.42 -19.95 17.24
CA GLY A 325 -30.08 -21.09 16.60
C GLY A 325 -28.96 -22.07 16.22
N ASP A 326 -29.14 -23.36 16.47
CA ASP A 326 -28.09 -24.38 16.37
C ASP A 326 -27.84 -24.81 14.90
N ASP A 327 -26.65 -25.34 14.61
CA ASP A 327 -26.48 -26.71 14.05
C ASP A 327 -24.98 -27.05 13.78
N ASP A 328 -24.61 -28.26 14.21
CA ASP A 328 -23.45 -29.13 13.94
C ASP A 328 -22.03 -28.58 13.61
N VAL A 329 -21.08 -28.99 14.47
CA VAL A 329 -19.63 -28.82 14.31
C VAL A 329 -18.99 -30.09 13.73
N VAL A 330 -18.22 -29.95 12.65
CA VAL A 330 -17.19 -30.92 12.25
C VAL A 330 -15.82 -30.23 12.33
N HIS A 331 -14.95 -30.71 13.22
CA HIS A 331 -13.60 -30.17 13.40
C HIS A 331 -12.64 -30.64 12.31
N HIS A 332 -11.90 -29.69 11.72
CA HIS A 332 -10.53 -29.95 11.27
C HIS A 332 -9.63 -28.77 11.65
N ASN A 333 -8.63 -29.04 12.51
CA ASN A 333 -7.58 -28.09 12.86
C ASN A 333 -6.49 -28.10 11.78
N ILE A 334 -6.01 -26.92 11.38
CA ILE A 334 -4.63 -26.72 10.92
C ILE A 334 -4.11 -25.45 11.61
N ALA A 335 -2.91 -25.55 12.18
CA ALA A 335 -2.29 -24.47 12.94
C ALA A 335 -1.67 -23.40 12.02
N SER A 336 -1.55 -22.19 12.55
CA SER A 336 -0.74 -21.11 11.98
C SER A 336 0.66 -21.14 12.61
N ASP A 337 1.70 -21.24 11.78
CA ASP A 337 3.05 -20.85 12.18
C ASP A 337 3.29 -19.37 11.83
N SER A 338 3.99 -18.68 12.72
CA SER A 338 4.41 -17.29 12.58
C SER A 338 5.80 -17.21 11.95
N GLU A 339 5.99 -16.36 10.94
CA GLU A 339 7.33 -15.95 10.50
C GLU A 339 7.66 -14.54 11.01
N GLU A 340 8.91 -14.40 11.43
CA GLU A 340 9.48 -13.29 12.18
C GLU A 340 10.24 -12.35 11.23
N SER A 341 9.96 -11.05 11.30
CA SER A 341 10.62 -10.03 10.48
C SER A 341 11.94 -9.60 11.11
N LEU A 342 13.05 -9.79 10.40
CA LEU A 342 14.35 -9.19 10.74
C LEU A 342 14.69 -8.06 9.77
N ASP A 343 14.78 -6.85 10.32
CA ASP A 343 15.29 -5.67 9.61
C ASP A 343 16.81 -5.76 9.38
N PHE A 344 17.28 -5.17 8.28
CA PHE A 344 18.68 -4.84 8.06
C PHE A 344 18.77 -3.40 7.52
N ASP A 345 19.39 -2.52 8.31
CA ASP A 345 19.67 -1.13 7.94
C ASP A 345 20.72 -1.00 6.83
N PHE A 346 20.58 0.06 6.03
CA PHE A 346 21.60 0.64 5.14
C PHE A 346 21.53 2.17 5.18
#